data_AF-A0A349LRZ8-F1
#
_entry.id   AF-A0A349LRZ8-F1
#
_cell.length_a   1.000
_cell.length_b   1.000
_cell.length_c   1.000
_cell.angle_alpha   90.00
_cell.angle_beta   90.00
_cell.angle_gamma   90.00
#
_symmetry.space_group_name_H-M   'P 1'
#
loop_
_entity.id
_entity.type
_entity.pdbx_description
1 polymer ?
#
loop_
_entity_poly.entity_id
_entity_poly.type
_entity_poly.pdbx_seq_one_letter_code
_entity_poly.pdbx_strand_id
1 'polypeptide(L)'
;MEAIRYEDLSGYKLKSLIAQRQSFEVLGLSGRMDSAVTSVEREIESVGLTCRVYLYGRVAAAGASVFGGVTGLLGLASAVGMAAHNLATFDPDYEIAKHKVDNKLTVTFKK
;
A
#
# COMPACT_ATOMS: atom_id res chain seq x y z
N MET A 1 1.88 14.37 7.31
CA MET A 1 1.34 13.00 7.24
C MET A 1 1.29 12.47 8.66
N GLU A 2 0.15 11.94 9.11
CA GLU A 2 0.06 11.38 10.47
C GLU A 2 0.83 10.06 10.54
N ALA A 3 1.49 9.79 11.67
CA ALA A 3 2.18 8.52 11.90
C ALA A 3 1.41 7.68 12.93
N ILE A 4 1.18 6.41 12.59
CA ILE A 4 0.61 5.39 13.47
C ILE A 4 1.60 4.23 13.65
N ARG A 5 1.41 3.42 14.68
CA ARG A 5 2.24 2.23 14.91
C ARG A 5 1.53 0.98 14.43
N TYR A 6 2.28 -0.12 14.30
CA TYR A 6 1.72 -1.43 13.92
C TYR A 6 0.54 -1.84 14.81
N GLU A 7 0.61 -1.52 16.09
CA GLU A 7 -0.41 -1.87 17.08
C GLU A 7 -1.73 -1.11 16.85
N ASP A 8 -1.69 0.05 16.18
CA ASP A 8 -2.87 0.84 15.86
C ASP A 8 -3.67 0.26 14.67
N LEU A 9 -3.12 -0.70 13.93
CA LEU A 9 -3.75 -1.30 12.73
C LEU A 9 -4.96 -2.17 13.06
N SER A 10 -5.06 -2.70 14.28
CA SER A 10 -6.26 -3.42 14.75
C SER A 10 -7.31 -2.49 15.38
N GLY A 11 -6.99 -1.20 15.52
CA GLY A 11 -7.79 -0.22 16.24
C GLY A 11 -8.67 0.65 15.35
N TYR A 12 -9.43 1.52 16.01
CA TYR A 12 -10.28 2.53 15.35
C TYR A 12 -9.48 3.56 14.53
N LYS A 13 -8.18 3.71 14.86
CA LYS A 13 -7.33 4.75 14.29
C LYS A 13 -7.12 4.56 12.79
N LEU A 14 -6.77 3.34 12.36
CA LEU A 14 -6.63 3.00 10.94
C LEU A 14 -7.94 3.26 10.16
N LYS A 15 -9.07 2.80 10.72
CA LYS A 15 -10.40 2.99 10.11
C LYS A 15 -10.75 4.46 9.94
N SER A 16 -10.46 5.26 10.97
CA SER A 16 -10.72 6.70 10.96
C SER A 16 -9.89 7.42 9.89
N LEU A 17 -8.60 7.10 9.77
CA LEU A 17 -7.72 7.67 8.74
C LEU A 17 -8.21 7.33 7.33
N ILE A 18 -8.59 6.07 7.09
CA ILE A 18 -9.09 5.62 5.78
C ILE A 18 -10.44 6.27 5.45
N ALA A 19 -11.38 6.32 6.40
CA ALA A 19 -12.68 6.95 6.22
C ALA A 19 -12.57 8.46 5.94
N GLN A 20 -11.60 9.12 6.56
CA GLN A 20 -11.29 10.53 6.32
C GLN A 20 -10.42 10.77 5.07
N ARG A 21 -10.09 9.71 4.31
CA ARG A 21 -9.28 9.80 3.09
C ARG A 21 -7.90 10.42 3.32
N GLN A 22 -7.29 10.12 4.47
CA GLN A 22 -6.02 10.73 4.87
C GLN A 22 -4.82 9.89 4.47
N SER A 23 -3.73 10.57 4.15
CA SER A 23 -2.43 9.93 4.00
C SER A 23 -1.75 9.78 5.36
N PHE A 24 -1.12 8.63 5.60
CA PHE A 24 -0.50 8.30 6.88
C PHE A 24 0.72 7.36 6.72
N GLU A 25 1.54 7.28 7.76
CA GLU A 25 2.66 6.34 7.84
C GLU A 25 2.40 5.29 8.90
N VAL A 26 2.85 4.05 8.66
CA VAL A 26 2.84 2.98 9.67
C VAL A 26 4.28 2.69 10.06
N LEU A 27 4.64 2.99 11.30
CA LEU A 27 6.00 2.85 11.83
C LEU A 27 6.16 1.56 12.66
N GLY A 28 7.41 1.09 12.78
CA GLY A 28 7.77 0.04 13.74
C GLY A 28 7.27 -1.36 13.36
N LEU A 29 7.39 -1.72 12.08
CA LEU A 29 6.85 -2.99 11.58
C LEU A 29 7.65 -4.19 12.07
N SER A 30 8.97 -4.05 12.23
CA SER A 30 9.89 -5.02 12.86
C SER A 30 9.72 -6.44 12.29
N GLY A 31 9.77 -6.56 10.96
CA GLY A 31 9.56 -7.82 10.24
C GLY A 31 8.09 -8.12 9.89
N ARG A 32 7.13 -7.35 10.42
CA ARG A 32 5.68 -7.51 10.16
C ARG A 32 5.20 -6.68 8.96
N MET A 33 6.08 -6.43 8.00
CA MET A 33 5.81 -5.56 6.84
C MET A 33 4.62 -6.07 6.03
N ASP A 34 4.64 -7.34 5.62
CA ASP A 34 3.59 -7.89 4.77
C ASP A 34 2.26 -8.03 5.54
N SER A 35 2.30 -8.35 6.84
CA SER A 35 1.12 -8.31 7.71
C SER A 35 0.50 -6.93 7.80
N ALA A 36 1.32 -5.88 7.95
CA ALA A 36 0.85 -4.51 7.99
C ALA A 36 0.22 -4.08 6.67
N VAL A 37 0.83 -4.47 5.54
CA VAL A 37 0.25 -4.23 4.21
C VAL A 37 -1.11 -4.90 4.09
N THR A 38 -1.23 -6.19 4.40
CA THR A 38 -2.51 -6.91 4.34
C THR A 38 -3.58 -6.28 5.23
N SER A 39 -3.22 -5.79 6.42
CA SER A 39 -4.17 -5.08 7.29
C SER A 39 -4.66 -3.77 6.67
N VAL A 40 -3.75 -2.97 6.11
CA VAL A 40 -4.10 -1.70 5.46
C VAL A 40 -4.92 -1.93 4.19
N GLU A 41 -4.52 -2.87 3.33
CA GLU A 41 -5.25 -3.23 2.11
C GLU A 41 -6.69 -3.63 2.43
N ARG A 42 -6.88 -4.57 3.38
CA ARG A 42 -8.21 -5.03 3.77
C ARG A 42 -9.10 -3.91 4.26
N GLU A 43 -8.58 -2.98 5.06
CA GLU A 43 -9.39 -1.88 5.58
C GLU A 43 -9.74 -0.87 4.46
N ILE A 44 -8.82 -0.59 3.53
CA ILE A 44 -9.11 0.24 2.35
C ILE A 44 -10.18 -0.41 1.47
N GLU A 45 -10.05 -1.70 1.17
CA GLU A 45 -11.00 -2.45 0.36
C GLU A 45 -12.36 -2.59 1.05
N SER A 46 -12.40 -2.66 2.38
CA SER A 46 -13.64 -2.77 3.15
C SER A 46 -14.57 -1.57 2.99
N VAL A 47 -14.02 -0.40 2.64
CA VAL A 47 -14.78 0.82 2.35
C VAL A 47 -14.98 1.07 0.85
N GLY A 48 -14.69 0.07 0.02
CA GLY A 48 -14.88 0.12 -1.43
C GLY A 48 -13.85 0.95 -2.18
N LEU A 49 -12.70 1.24 -1.58
CA LEU A 49 -11.58 1.95 -2.21
C LEU A 49 -10.54 0.96 -2.74
N THR A 50 -9.74 1.43 -3.68
CA THR A 50 -8.68 0.65 -4.33
C THR A 50 -7.30 1.08 -3.86
N CYS A 51 -6.35 0.15 -3.80
CA CYS A 51 -4.96 0.46 -3.47
C CYS A 51 -3.94 -0.23 -4.38
N ARG A 52 -2.76 0.37 -4.47
CA ARG A 52 -1.58 -0.19 -5.14
C ARG A 52 -0.42 -0.32 -4.17
N VAL A 53 0.09 -1.52 -4.00
CA VAL A 53 1.29 -1.79 -3.20
C VAL A 53 2.54 -1.81 -4.07
N TYR A 54 3.61 -1.14 -3.63
CA TYR A 54 4.91 -1.25 -4.27
C TYR A 54 6.06 -1.17 -3.26
N LEU A 55 7.26 -1.53 -3.70
CA LEU A 55 8.49 -1.35 -2.93
C LEU A 55 9.09 0.03 -3.23
N TYR A 56 9.24 0.87 -2.20
CA TYR A 56 9.86 2.19 -2.35
C TYR A 56 11.26 2.06 -2.96
N GLY A 57 11.58 2.94 -3.91
CA GLY A 57 12.84 2.91 -4.65
C GLY A 57 12.88 1.95 -5.86
N ARG A 58 11.92 1.02 -6.03
CA ARG A 58 11.79 0.24 -7.28
C ARG A 58 11.02 0.96 -8.39
N VAL A 59 10.19 1.94 -8.05
CA VAL A 59 9.37 2.68 -9.03
C VAL A 59 10.21 3.58 -9.95
N ALA A 60 11.41 4.00 -9.53
CA ALA A 60 12.33 4.74 -10.39
C ALA A 60 12.76 3.96 -11.65
N ALA A 61 12.74 2.62 -11.60
CA ALA A 61 13.09 1.78 -12.76
C ALA A 61 11.89 1.54 -13.72
N ALA A 62 10.65 1.62 -13.21
CA ALA A 62 9.45 1.40 -14.01
C ALA A 62 9.06 2.64 -14.84
N GLY A 63 9.40 3.86 -14.39
CA GLY A 63 9.16 5.10 -15.15
C GLY A 63 10.20 5.38 -16.26
N ALA A 64 11.40 4.82 -16.16
CA ALA A 64 12.46 4.97 -17.18
C ALA A 64 12.29 4.01 -18.37
N SER A 65 11.31 3.10 -18.30
CA SER A 65 11.09 2.08 -19.32
C SER A 65 9.65 2.14 -19.81
N VAL A 66 9.41 3.04 -20.77
CA VAL A 66 8.18 3.06 -21.59
C VAL A 66 7.97 1.71 -22.34
N PHE A 67 8.91 0.77 -22.25
CA PHE A 67 8.84 -0.59 -22.78
C PHE A 67 9.32 -1.70 -21.80
N GLY A 68 9.34 -1.44 -20.49
CA GLY A 68 9.95 -2.33 -19.49
C GLY A 68 9.01 -3.29 -18.77
N GLY A 69 8.21 -4.05 -19.51
CA GLY A 69 7.76 -5.37 -19.10
C GLY A 69 6.68 -5.47 -18.00
N VAL A 70 5.59 -6.12 -18.39
CA VAL A 70 4.56 -6.76 -17.54
C VAL A 70 5.16 -7.59 -16.37
N THR A 71 6.44 -7.95 -16.44
CA THR A 71 7.18 -8.70 -15.42
C THR A 71 7.44 -7.94 -14.11
N GLY A 72 7.39 -6.61 -14.10
CA GLY A 72 7.50 -5.82 -12.85
C GLY A 72 6.30 -5.93 -11.92
N LEU A 73 5.13 -6.27 -12.47
CA LEU A 73 3.86 -6.46 -11.76
C LEU A 73 3.68 -7.87 -11.20
N LEU A 74 4.42 -8.86 -11.74
CA LEU A 74 4.32 -10.27 -11.35
C LEU A 74 5.11 -10.64 -10.08
N GLY A 75 5.86 -9.69 -9.50
CA GLY A 75 6.75 -9.96 -8.36
C GLY A 75 6.12 -9.86 -6.97
N LEU A 76 4.82 -9.57 -6.84
CA LEU A 76 4.11 -9.46 -5.55
C LEU A 76 2.83 -10.30 -5.55
N ALA A 77 2.96 -11.60 -5.85
CA ALA A 77 1.92 -12.55 -5.47
C ALA A 77 1.96 -12.70 -3.93
N SER A 78 0.94 -12.17 -3.23
CA SER A 78 0.45 -12.45 -1.86
C SER A 78 -0.11 -11.14 -1.29
N ALA A 79 -1.42 -10.92 -1.05
CA ALA A 79 -2.53 -11.83 -0.86
C ALA A 79 -3.86 -11.12 -1.18
N VAL A 80 -4.80 -11.88 -1.76
CA VAL A 80 -6.21 -11.52 -2.07
C VAL A 80 -6.37 -10.60 -3.30
N GLY A 81 -7.06 -11.10 -4.35
CA GLY A 81 -7.66 -10.21 -5.36
C GLY A 81 -7.19 -10.35 -6.81
N MET A 82 -6.99 -11.57 -7.34
CA MET A 82 -6.68 -11.80 -8.78
C MET A 82 -7.67 -11.17 -9.79
N ALA A 83 -8.79 -10.55 -9.38
CA ALA A 83 -9.75 -9.91 -10.27
C ALA A 83 -9.60 -8.38 -10.43
N ALA A 84 -8.89 -7.67 -9.53
CA ALA A 84 -8.82 -6.19 -9.55
C ALA A 84 -7.55 -5.60 -10.20
N HIS A 85 -6.59 -6.44 -10.62
CA HIS A 85 -5.23 -5.99 -10.93
C HIS A 85 -5.05 -5.16 -12.20
N ASN A 86 -5.98 -5.16 -13.17
CA ASN A 86 -5.82 -4.33 -14.37
C ASN A 86 -6.33 -2.89 -14.22
N LEU A 87 -7.33 -2.63 -13.37
CA LEU A 87 -7.90 -1.29 -13.20
C LEU A 87 -7.24 -0.53 -12.03
N ALA A 88 -6.96 -1.22 -10.92
CA ALA A 88 -6.30 -0.64 -9.74
C ALA A 88 -4.82 -0.27 -9.97
N THR A 89 -4.19 -0.79 -11.03
CA THR A 89 -2.78 -0.49 -11.33
C THR A 89 -2.60 0.90 -11.95
N PHE A 90 -3.58 1.38 -12.72
CA PHE A 90 -3.47 2.65 -13.46
C PHE A 90 -3.91 3.88 -12.66
N ASP A 91 -4.94 3.76 -11.81
CA ASP A 91 -5.48 4.89 -11.02
C ASP A 91 -6.09 4.43 -9.67
N PRO A 92 -5.25 3.99 -8.71
CA PRO A 92 -5.75 3.58 -7.39
C PRO A 92 -6.15 4.79 -6.53
N ASP A 93 -7.07 4.60 -5.59
CA ASP A 93 -7.42 5.62 -4.59
C ASP A 93 -6.29 5.82 -3.57
N TYR A 94 -5.55 4.75 -3.27
CA TYR A 94 -4.41 4.73 -2.36
C TYR A 94 -3.15 4.09 -2.95
N GLU A 95 -2.00 4.55 -2.51
CA GLU A 95 -0.71 3.90 -2.72
C GLU A 95 -0.10 3.48 -1.38
N ILE A 96 0.41 2.25 -1.33
CA ILE A 96 1.11 1.70 -0.16
C ILE A 96 2.55 1.41 -0.55
N ALA A 97 3.46 2.29 -0.13
CA ALA A 97 4.89 2.14 -0.37
C ALA A 97 5.55 1.40 0.81
N LYS A 98 6.20 0.28 0.52
CA LYS A 98 7.02 -0.46 1.48
C LYS A 98 8.40 0.17 1.61
N HIS A 99 8.78 0.65 2.78
CA HIS A 99 10.14 1.09 3.09
C HIS A 99 10.85 0.01 3.91
N LYS A 100 11.49 -0.95 3.21
CA LYS A 100 12.17 -2.07 3.90
C LYS A 100 13.35 -1.62 4.77
N VAL A 101 14.07 -0.59 4.34
CA VAL A 101 15.22 -0.03 5.09
C VAL A 101 14.72 0.78 6.29
N ASP A 102 13.73 1.65 6.07
CA ASP A 102 13.20 2.53 7.12
C ASP A 102 12.19 1.84 8.05
N ASN A 103 11.89 0.55 7.83
CA ASN A 103 10.96 -0.25 8.61
C ASN A 103 9.56 0.42 8.79
N LYS A 104 9.03 0.96 7.68
CA LYS A 104 7.73 1.64 7.65
C LYS A 104 6.93 1.39 6.37
N LEU A 105 5.63 1.71 6.43
CA LEU A 105 4.77 1.92 5.27
C LEU A 105 4.49 3.41 5.12
N THR A 106 4.42 3.86 3.87
CA THR A 106 3.83 5.17 3.53
C THR A 106 2.55 4.89 2.77
N VAL A 107 1.41 5.34 3.31
CA VAL A 107 0.08 5.18 2.73
C VAL A 107 -0.37 6.54 2.23
N THR A 108 -0.48 6.70 0.92
CA THR A 108 -0.79 7.98 0.26
C THR A 108 -2.15 7.91 -0.39
N PHE A 109 -3.06 8.79 -0.01
CA PHE A 109 -4.32 9.00 -0.71
C PHE A 109 -4.08 9.82 -1.98
N LYS A 110 -4.68 9.43 -3.11
CA LYS A 110 -4.39 9.98 -4.44
C LYS A 110 -5.53 10.79 -5.06
N LYS A 111 -6.75 10.68 -4.55
CA LYS A 111 -7.96 11.29 -5.13
C LYS A 111 -8.65 12.26 -4.18
#